data_AF-K8EFW2-F1
#
_entry.id   AF-K8EFW2-F1
#
_cell.length_a   1.000
_cell.length_b   1.000
_cell.length_c   1.000
_cell.angle_alpha   90.00
_cell.angle_beta   90.00
_cell.angle_gamma   90.00
#
_symmetry.space_group_name_H-M   'P 1'
#
loop_
_entity.id
_entity.type
_entity.pdbx_description
1 polymer ?
#
loop_
_entity_poly.entity_id
_entity_poly.type
_entity_poly.pdbx_seq_one_letter_code
_entity_poly.pdbx_strand_id
1 'polypeptide(L)'
;MNYTEIMVRYGELSTKGKNKRTFINRLSQNVRRALHDFPEIKILGERDHMYLELNGADSHIVMKRLEPIFGIQNYSPVVRLPRDMDVVKKVAVEMVQSVFKEGQTFKITTKRADHLFELDTNDINQLLGAEVLRNVEGIKVQVKKPDIEVKVEVRLEGIFLSCQRIAGAGGLPVGSGGRAMLMLSGGIDSPVAGYLAMKRGVEVQAVHFHSPPYTSPRALQKAKDLTVKLTAYVGSIQFIEVPFTEIQEEIKRVVPEGYLMTVTRRMMMRLTDKIREQQSGLAIVNGESLGQVASQTLQSMVSINEVTNTPIIRPVVSMDKNEIIEIAQKIDTLELSIQPFEDCCTIFAPPAPKTKPKLEKAQKFEARLDVDGLIERAMAGLVISEIKTGDSLEEQQEEAFSEFL
;
A
#
# COMPACT_ATOMS: atom_id res chain seq x y z
N MET A 1 5.28 -0.62 -29.01
CA MET A 1 6.75 -0.65 -28.82
C MET A 1 7.08 -1.83 -27.91
N ASN A 2 8.03 -2.68 -28.30
CA ASN A 2 8.37 -3.87 -27.51
C ASN A 2 9.55 -3.55 -26.59
N TYR A 3 9.25 -3.26 -25.33
CA TYR A 3 10.29 -3.04 -24.33
C TYR A 3 10.92 -4.37 -23.94
N THR A 4 12.24 -4.37 -23.78
CA THR A 4 12.98 -5.56 -23.36
C THR A 4 13.16 -5.59 -21.85
N GLU A 5 13.21 -4.41 -21.23
CA GLU A 5 13.54 -4.24 -19.82
C GLU A 5 12.73 -3.11 -19.18
N ILE A 6 12.58 -3.15 -17.86
CA ILE A 6 12.08 -2.02 -17.06
C ILE A 6 13.13 -1.70 -16.00
N MET A 7 13.61 -0.45 -15.99
CA MET A 7 14.52 0.04 -14.97
C MET A 7 13.74 0.72 -13.84
N VAL A 8 13.73 0.10 -12.67
CA VAL A 8 13.07 0.58 -11.46
C VAL A 8 14.05 1.39 -10.62
N ARG A 9 13.70 2.63 -10.28
CA ARG A 9 14.46 3.50 -9.40
C ARG A 9 13.82 3.56 -8.01
N TYR A 10 14.67 3.40 -7.01
CA TYR A 10 14.31 3.33 -5.61
C TYR A 10 13.83 4.69 -5.05
N GLY A 11 12.85 4.66 -4.12
CA GLY A 11 12.28 5.76 -3.33
C GLY A 11 13.25 6.50 -2.40
N GLU A 12 12.78 6.94 -1.23
CA GLU A 12 13.53 7.64 -0.15
C GLU A 12 14.75 6.86 0.42
N LEU A 13 15.29 5.88 -0.30
CA LEU A 13 16.41 5.02 0.04
C LEU A 13 17.76 5.76 0.20
N SER A 14 17.87 7.02 -0.25
CA SER A 14 19.09 7.82 -0.13
C SER A 14 19.40 8.30 1.30
N THR A 15 18.48 8.12 2.26
CA THR A 15 18.62 8.68 3.62
C THR A 15 19.16 7.72 4.69
N LYS A 16 19.35 6.42 4.38
CA LYS A 16 19.70 5.41 5.40
C LYS A 16 20.90 4.54 5.02
N GLY A 17 22.11 5.09 5.23
CA GLY A 17 23.41 4.46 4.98
C GLY A 17 23.47 2.92 5.15
N LYS A 18 23.63 2.40 6.37
CA LYS A 18 23.88 0.96 6.64
C LYS A 18 22.69 0.03 6.33
N ASN A 19 21.46 0.55 6.18
CA ASN A 19 20.26 -0.28 5.99
C ASN A 19 19.82 -0.42 4.52
N LYS A 20 20.49 0.28 3.58
CA LYS A 20 20.10 0.32 2.15
C LYS A 20 19.95 -1.08 1.53
N ARG A 21 20.85 -2.02 1.84
CA ARG A 21 20.79 -3.41 1.33
C ARG A 21 19.51 -4.12 1.74
N THR A 22 19.08 -3.96 2.99
CA THR A 22 17.83 -4.57 3.51
C THR A 22 16.61 -4.01 2.78
N PHE A 23 16.56 -2.70 2.54
CA PHE A 23 15.49 -2.06 1.78
C PHE A 23 15.44 -2.57 0.33
N ILE A 24 16.59 -2.64 -0.35
CA ILE A 24 16.68 -3.15 -1.72
C ILE A 24 16.19 -4.59 -1.78
N ASN A 25 16.69 -5.46 -0.89
CA ASN A 25 16.27 -6.86 -0.83
C ASN A 25 14.76 -6.99 -0.59
N ARG A 26 14.19 -6.19 0.30
CA ARG A 26 12.75 -6.19 0.58
C ARG A 26 11.95 -5.71 -0.62
N LEU A 27 12.38 -4.65 -1.29
CA LEU A 27 11.74 -4.18 -2.52
C LEU A 27 11.78 -5.24 -3.61
N SER A 28 12.94 -5.87 -3.85
CA SER A 28 13.07 -6.97 -4.81
C SER A 28 12.13 -8.13 -4.48
N GLN A 29 11.96 -8.45 -3.20
CA GLN A 29 11.01 -9.48 -2.78
C GLN A 29 9.56 -9.08 -3.06
N ASN A 30 9.19 -7.83 -2.77
CA ASN A 30 7.84 -7.32 -3.04
C ASN A 30 7.55 -7.32 -4.55
N VAL A 31 8.51 -6.91 -5.39
CA VAL A 31 8.38 -6.96 -6.85
C VAL A 31 8.26 -8.40 -7.34
N ARG A 32 9.08 -9.35 -6.83
CA ARG A 32 8.93 -10.78 -7.18
C ARG A 32 7.55 -11.33 -6.85
N ARG A 33 7.00 -10.97 -5.68
CA ARG A 33 5.64 -11.41 -5.29
C ARG A 33 4.58 -10.84 -6.20
N ALA A 34 4.67 -9.55 -6.53
CA ALA A 34 3.73 -8.89 -7.43
C ALA A 34 3.78 -9.44 -8.87
N LEU A 35 4.93 -10.00 -9.28
CA LEU A 35 5.16 -10.56 -10.60
C LEU A 35 5.28 -12.10 -10.60
N HIS A 36 4.73 -12.78 -9.58
CA HIS A 36 4.86 -14.24 -9.46
C HIS A 36 4.27 -15.02 -10.65
N ASP A 37 3.25 -14.46 -11.31
CA ASP A 37 2.62 -15.01 -12.51
C ASP A 37 3.49 -14.89 -13.79
N PHE A 38 4.64 -14.21 -13.71
CA PHE A 38 5.55 -13.96 -14.82
C PHE A 38 6.93 -14.62 -14.57
N PRO A 39 7.03 -15.95 -14.59
CA PRO A 39 8.26 -16.68 -14.26
C PRO A 39 9.43 -16.39 -15.21
N GLU A 40 9.16 -15.88 -16.41
CA GLU A 40 10.14 -15.46 -17.40
C GLU A 40 10.89 -14.19 -17.00
N ILE A 41 10.32 -13.34 -16.13
CA ILE A 41 10.93 -12.06 -15.76
C ILE A 41 12.12 -12.29 -14.83
N LYS A 42 13.29 -11.78 -15.22
CA LYS A 42 14.48 -11.81 -14.37
C LYS A 42 14.66 -10.48 -13.65
N ILE A 43 14.80 -10.56 -12.32
CA ILE A 43 14.94 -9.39 -11.45
C ILE A 43 16.38 -9.25 -10.99
N LEU A 44 17.06 -8.20 -11.47
CA LEU A 44 18.45 -7.88 -11.16
C LEU A 44 18.49 -6.62 -10.30
N GLY A 45 18.65 -6.80 -8.98
CA GLY A 45 18.73 -5.69 -8.03
C GLY A 45 20.16 -5.18 -7.87
N GLU A 46 20.42 -3.93 -8.27
CA GLU A 46 21.68 -3.24 -8.05
C GLU A 46 21.58 -2.24 -6.88
N ARG A 47 22.71 -1.57 -6.58
CA ARG A 47 22.83 -0.63 -5.47
C ARG A 47 21.89 0.57 -5.59
N ASP A 48 21.64 1.07 -6.80
CA ASP A 48 20.91 2.33 -7.01
C ASP A 48 19.61 2.17 -7.81
N HIS A 49 19.43 1.03 -8.47
CA HIS A 49 18.28 0.72 -9.30
C HIS A 49 18.15 -0.80 -9.45
N MET A 50 17.03 -1.24 -10.02
CA MET A 50 16.73 -2.63 -10.33
C MET A 50 16.34 -2.75 -11.80
N TYR A 51 16.83 -3.77 -12.49
CA TYR A 51 16.36 -4.14 -13.83
C TYR A 51 15.40 -5.31 -13.76
N LEU A 52 14.34 -5.22 -14.54
CA LEU A 52 13.42 -6.31 -14.83
C LEU A 52 13.59 -6.67 -16.30
N GLU A 53 14.27 -7.77 -16.60
CA GLU A 53 14.34 -8.31 -17.96
C GLU A 53 13.02 -9.02 -18.27
N LEU A 54 12.28 -8.53 -19.28
CA LEU A 54 10.92 -8.97 -19.52
C LEU A 54 10.84 -10.33 -20.20
N ASN A 55 11.84 -10.71 -21.00
CA ASN A 55 11.94 -12.03 -21.65
C ASN A 55 10.66 -12.49 -22.39
N GLY A 56 9.92 -11.55 -22.98
CA GLY A 56 8.67 -11.81 -23.71
C GLY A 56 7.40 -11.45 -22.94
N ALA A 57 7.48 -11.15 -21.64
CA ALA A 57 6.34 -10.65 -20.87
C ALA A 57 5.82 -9.31 -21.43
N ASP A 58 4.50 -9.11 -21.38
CA ASP A 58 3.91 -7.84 -21.80
C ASP A 58 4.28 -6.71 -20.84
N SER A 59 5.13 -5.81 -21.32
CA SER A 59 5.58 -4.62 -20.60
C SER A 59 4.45 -3.79 -19.99
N HIS A 60 3.28 -3.66 -20.64
CA HIS A 60 2.17 -2.85 -20.13
C HIS A 60 1.55 -3.48 -18.89
N ILE A 61 1.37 -4.81 -18.91
CA ILE A 61 0.82 -5.55 -17.77
C ILE A 61 1.80 -5.49 -16.59
N VAL A 62 3.09 -5.69 -16.87
CA VAL A 62 4.14 -5.60 -15.83
C VAL A 62 4.19 -4.21 -15.23
N MET A 63 4.19 -3.15 -16.04
CA MET A 63 4.17 -1.76 -15.54
C MET A 63 2.95 -1.47 -14.66
N LYS A 64 1.77 -1.99 -15.02
CA LYS A 64 0.56 -1.85 -14.18
C LYS A 64 0.69 -2.55 -12.83
N ARG A 65 1.36 -3.71 -12.78
CA ARG A 65 1.65 -4.44 -11.52
C ARG A 65 2.69 -3.72 -10.65
N LEU A 66 3.58 -2.93 -11.24
CA LEU A 66 4.60 -2.16 -10.50
C LEU A 66 4.03 -0.87 -9.87
N GLU A 67 3.01 -0.27 -10.47
CA GLU A 67 2.41 0.99 -10.04
C GLU A 67 2.09 1.06 -8.54
N PRO A 68 1.42 0.06 -7.91
CA PRO A 68 1.07 0.12 -6.49
C PRO A 68 2.22 -0.23 -5.53
N ILE A 69 3.39 -0.66 -6.01
CA ILE A 69 4.45 -1.18 -5.15
C ILE A 69 5.19 -0.03 -4.44
N PHE A 70 4.99 0.08 -3.12
CA PHE A 70 5.73 1.03 -2.31
C PHE A 70 7.23 0.74 -2.28
N GLY A 71 8.02 1.81 -2.29
CA GLY A 71 9.48 1.80 -2.43
C GLY A 71 9.96 2.08 -3.85
N ILE A 72 9.08 2.02 -4.86
CA ILE A 72 9.40 2.43 -6.23
C ILE A 72 9.14 3.94 -6.37
N GLN A 73 10.19 4.73 -6.61
CA GLN A 73 10.03 6.16 -6.88
C GLN A 73 9.48 6.41 -8.27
N ASN A 74 10.07 5.73 -9.25
CA ASN A 74 9.74 5.80 -10.66
C ASN A 74 10.36 4.61 -11.36
N TYR A 75 9.87 4.30 -12.54
CA TYR A 75 10.43 3.30 -13.41
C TYR A 75 10.43 3.80 -14.86
N SER A 76 11.31 3.23 -15.67
CA SER A 76 11.50 3.59 -17.06
C SER A 76 11.46 2.31 -17.89
N PRO A 77 10.56 2.19 -18.87
CA PRO A 77 10.68 1.12 -19.86
C PRO A 77 11.91 1.38 -20.74
N VAL A 78 12.63 0.31 -21.06
CA VAL A 78 13.93 0.33 -21.75
C VAL A 78 13.89 -0.67 -22.92
N VAL A 79 14.47 -0.27 -24.04
CA VAL A 79 14.74 -1.17 -25.17
C VAL A 79 16.24 -1.40 -25.26
N ARG A 80 16.66 -2.66 -25.20
CA ARG A 80 18.02 -3.11 -25.46
C ARG A 80 18.18 -3.43 -26.94
N LEU A 81 19.18 -2.83 -27.56
CA LEU A 81 19.47 -2.94 -28.98
C LEU A 81 20.89 -3.48 -29.21
N PRO A 82 21.14 -4.12 -30.36
CA PRO A 82 22.50 -4.42 -30.78
C PRO A 82 23.32 -3.13 -30.91
N ARG A 83 24.65 -3.29 -30.92
CA ARG A 83 25.60 -2.18 -31.09
C ARG A 83 25.68 -1.73 -32.56
N ASP A 84 24.53 -1.38 -33.12
CA ASP A 84 24.33 -0.96 -34.50
C ASP A 84 23.56 0.37 -34.50
N MET A 85 24.23 1.44 -34.93
CA MET A 85 23.66 2.78 -34.90
C MET A 85 22.51 2.98 -35.90
N ASP A 86 22.40 2.19 -36.96
CA ASP A 86 21.25 2.26 -37.87
C ASP A 86 19.98 1.74 -37.23
N VAL A 87 20.09 0.67 -36.43
CA VAL A 87 18.99 0.16 -35.61
C VAL A 87 18.63 1.16 -34.51
N VAL A 88 19.63 1.70 -33.80
CA VAL A 88 19.42 2.67 -32.72
C VAL A 88 18.71 3.93 -33.22
N LYS A 89 19.10 4.45 -34.39
CA LYS A 89 18.45 5.60 -35.04
C LYS A 89 16.95 5.38 -35.25
N LYS A 90 16.57 4.27 -35.88
CA LYS A 90 15.16 3.94 -36.15
C LYS A 90 14.35 3.86 -34.87
N VAL A 91 14.85 3.13 -33.87
CA VAL A 91 14.15 2.95 -32.60
C VAL A 91 14.07 4.24 -31.80
N ALA A 92 15.09 5.12 -31.85
CA ALA A 92 15.02 6.44 -31.22
C ALA A 92 13.91 7.31 -31.81
N VAL A 93 13.73 7.30 -33.13
CA VAL A 93 12.64 8.01 -33.82
C VAL A 93 11.29 7.45 -33.38
N GLU A 94 11.09 6.13 -33.47
CA GLU A 94 9.84 5.47 -33.05
C GLU A 94 9.50 5.77 -31.59
N MET A 95 10.51 5.74 -30.72
CA MET A 95 10.37 6.03 -29.29
C MET A 95 9.86 7.45 -29.04
N VAL A 96 10.42 8.45 -29.74
CA VAL A 96 10.00 9.84 -29.62
C VAL A 96 8.61 10.04 -30.21
N GLN A 97 8.34 9.51 -31.40
CA GLN A 97 7.02 9.60 -32.04
C GLN A 97 5.90 9.05 -31.16
N SER A 98 6.17 7.97 -30.41
CA SER A 98 5.17 7.36 -29.53
C SER A 98 4.73 8.22 -28.34
N VAL A 99 5.52 9.23 -27.95
CA VAL A 99 5.24 10.10 -26.79
C VAL A 99 5.10 11.57 -27.14
N PHE A 100 5.53 11.97 -28.33
CA PHE A 100 5.55 13.35 -28.78
C PHE A 100 4.15 13.92 -28.93
N LYS A 101 3.96 15.12 -28.41
CA LYS A 101 2.81 15.98 -28.63
C LYS A 101 3.30 17.29 -29.24
N GLU A 102 2.49 17.85 -30.13
CA GLU A 102 2.82 19.09 -30.83
C GLU A 102 3.26 20.20 -29.85
N GLY A 103 4.33 20.92 -30.21
CA GLY A 103 4.92 21.98 -29.40
C GLY A 103 5.93 21.51 -28.34
N GLN A 104 6.09 20.20 -28.13
CA GLN A 104 7.09 19.68 -27.20
C GLN A 104 8.52 19.77 -27.75
N THR A 105 9.47 19.77 -26.82
CA THR A 105 10.90 19.80 -27.09
C THR A 105 11.58 18.52 -26.64
N PHE A 106 12.76 18.23 -27.18
CA PHE A 106 13.51 17.05 -26.80
C PHE A 106 15.02 17.26 -26.66
N LYS A 107 15.67 16.28 -26.06
CA LYS A 107 17.12 16.15 -25.98
C LYS A 107 17.53 14.68 -26.01
N ILE A 108 18.66 14.38 -26.65
CA ILE A 108 19.39 13.11 -26.46
C ILE A 108 20.41 13.28 -25.32
N THR A 109 20.40 12.36 -24.35
CA THR A 109 21.38 12.30 -23.28
C THR A 109 22.05 10.92 -23.30
N THR A 110 23.29 10.88 -23.78
CA THR A 110 24.09 9.65 -23.83
C THR A 110 24.98 9.51 -22.60
N LYS A 111 25.05 8.29 -22.05
CA LYS A 111 26.04 7.85 -21.06
C LYS A 111 26.76 6.62 -21.60
N ARG A 112 28.09 6.61 -21.57
CA ARG A 112 28.88 5.44 -21.97
C ARG A 112 29.48 4.79 -20.73
N ALA A 113 29.09 3.55 -20.45
CA ALA A 113 29.82 2.68 -19.52
C ALA A 113 31.02 2.04 -20.23
N ASP A 114 30.87 1.75 -21.53
CA ASP A 114 31.96 1.32 -22.39
C ASP A 114 32.62 2.51 -23.10
N HIS A 115 33.83 2.85 -22.67
CA HIS A 115 34.60 3.95 -23.25
C HIS A 115 35.32 3.58 -24.56
N LEU A 116 35.31 2.31 -24.96
CA LEU A 116 35.96 1.82 -26.20
C LEU A 116 35.00 1.79 -27.40
N PHE A 117 33.74 2.17 -27.23
CA PHE A 117 32.81 2.28 -28.35
C PHE A 117 33.27 3.35 -29.36
N GLU A 118 33.05 3.06 -30.65
CA GLU A 118 33.59 3.82 -31.79
C GLU A 118 33.14 5.28 -31.84
N LEU A 119 31.92 5.58 -31.37
CA LEU A 119 31.37 6.93 -31.31
C LEU A 119 31.44 7.49 -29.89
N ASP A 120 31.86 8.75 -29.77
CA ASP A 120 31.85 9.43 -28.48
C ASP A 120 30.42 9.88 -28.06
N THR A 121 30.32 10.49 -26.89
CA THR A 121 29.02 10.95 -26.35
C THR A 121 28.39 12.05 -27.21
N ASN A 122 29.20 12.96 -27.74
CA ASN A 122 28.71 14.07 -28.58
C ASN A 122 28.30 13.56 -29.95
N ASP A 123 29.07 12.66 -30.54
CA ASP A 123 28.74 12.03 -31.83
C ASP A 123 27.38 11.35 -31.78
N ILE A 124 27.14 10.54 -30.74
CA ILE A 124 25.86 9.83 -30.55
C ILE A 124 24.72 10.85 -30.35
N ASN A 125 24.90 11.86 -29.51
CA ASN A 125 23.87 12.87 -29.27
C ASN A 125 23.52 13.64 -30.55
N GLN A 126 24.52 14.03 -31.35
CA GLN A 126 24.31 14.76 -32.59
C GLN A 126 23.65 13.88 -33.66
N LEU A 127 24.13 12.65 -33.83
CA LEU A 127 23.62 11.71 -34.81
C LEU A 127 22.13 11.40 -34.55
N LEU A 128 21.79 11.02 -33.32
CA LEU A 128 20.42 10.68 -32.95
C LEU A 128 19.53 11.93 -32.91
N GLY A 129 20.06 13.07 -32.46
CA GLY A 129 19.32 14.34 -32.46
C GLY A 129 18.94 14.79 -33.87
N ALA A 130 19.87 14.69 -34.83
CA ALA A 130 19.61 14.99 -36.23
C ALA A 130 18.57 14.03 -36.83
N GLU A 131 18.65 12.74 -36.49
CA GLU A 131 17.72 11.75 -37.01
C GLU A 131 16.28 11.98 -36.50
N VAL A 132 16.12 12.26 -35.21
CA VAL A 132 14.81 12.61 -34.63
C VAL A 132 14.25 13.89 -35.25
N LEU A 133 15.08 14.94 -35.42
CA LEU A 133 14.65 16.20 -36.04
C LEU A 133 14.15 16.02 -37.48
N ARG A 134 14.73 15.11 -38.26
CA ARG A 134 14.32 14.86 -39.64
C ARG A 134 12.99 14.12 -39.75
N ASN A 135 12.70 13.24 -38.79
CA ASN A 135 11.59 12.29 -38.90
C ASN A 135 10.41 12.58 -37.94
N VAL A 136 10.55 13.53 -37.03
CA VAL A 136 9.47 13.95 -36.12
C VAL A 136 9.12 15.40 -36.40
N GLU A 137 8.03 15.60 -37.14
CA GLU A 137 7.60 16.92 -37.57
C GLU A 137 7.22 17.80 -36.37
N GLY A 138 7.66 19.06 -36.39
CA GLY A 138 7.33 20.07 -35.37
C GLY A 138 8.13 19.98 -34.06
N ILE A 139 8.94 18.93 -33.84
CA ILE A 139 9.76 18.82 -32.64
C ILE A 139 10.97 19.77 -32.67
N LYS A 140 11.36 20.30 -31.50
CA LYS A 140 12.54 21.18 -31.38
C LYS A 140 13.52 20.67 -30.33
N VAL A 141 14.81 20.87 -30.56
CA VAL A 141 15.84 20.52 -29.57
C VAL A 141 15.88 21.58 -28.46
N GLN A 142 15.87 21.12 -27.21
CA GLN A 142 16.07 21.97 -26.04
C GLN A 142 17.00 21.30 -25.01
N VAL A 143 18.19 21.87 -24.80
CA VAL A 143 19.22 21.25 -23.95
C VAL A 143 18.89 21.36 -22.45
N LYS A 144 18.21 22.44 -22.04
CA LYS A 144 17.86 22.72 -20.64
C LYS A 144 16.36 22.49 -20.44
N LYS A 145 15.99 21.56 -19.57
CA LYS A 145 14.59 21.19 -19.27
C LYS A 145 13.80 20.83 -20.55
N PRO A 146 14.21 19.78 -21.30
CA PRO A 146 13.40 19.27 -22.39
C PRO A 146 12.12 18.64 -21.87
N ASP A 147 11.07 18.60 -22.71
CA ASP A 147 9.85 17.85 -22.42
C ASP A 147 10.10 16.33 -22.55
N ILE A 148 10.90 15.93 -23.54
CA ILE A 148 11.28 14.54 -23.81
C ILE A 148 12.79 14.38 -23.71
N GLU A 149 13.27 13.50 -22.83
CA GLU A 149 14.68 13.15 -22.74
C GLU A 149 14.89 11.70 -23.20
N VAL A 150 15.50 11.51 -24.37
CA VAL A 150 15.92 10.18 -24.83
C VAL A 150 17.25 9.86 -24.20
N LYS A 151 17.25 8.93 -23.25
CA LYS A 151 18.44 8.41 -22.60
C LYS A 151 19.01 7.27 -23.41
N VAL A 152 20.30 7.35 -23.69
CA VAL A 152 21.06 6.33 -24.40
C VAL A 152 22.17 5.87 -23.47
N GLU A 153 22.21 4.58 -23.18
CA GLU A 153 23.29 3.98 -22.41
C GLU A 153 24.07 2.98 -23.26
N VAL A 154 25.36 3.24 -23.47
CA VAL A 154 26.25 2.37 -24.24
C VAL A 154 26.99 1.45 -23.27
N ARG A 155 26.76 0.15 -23.38
CA ARG A 155 27.37 -0.89 -22.55
C ARG A 155 27.97 -1.99 -23.44
N LEU A 156 28.74 -2.89 -22.84
CA LEU A 156 29.41 -3.98 -23.57
C LEU A 156 28.39 -4.90 -24.28
N GLU A 157 27.26 -5.14 -23.62
CA GLU A 157 26.23 -6.08 -24.02
C GLU A 157 25.15 -5.49 -24.95
N GLY A 158 25.19 -4.19 -25.25
CA GLY A 158 24.23 -3.51 -26.11
C GLY A 158 24.12 -2.01 -25.90
N ILE A 159 23.21 -1.39 -26.64
CA ILE A 159 22.81 0.03 -26.49
C ILE A 159 21.38 0.07 -25.96
N PHE A 160 21.16 0.80 -24.88
CA PHE A 160 19.90 0.83 -24.14
C PHE A 160 19.22 2.19 -24.29
N LEU A 161 17.98 2.21 -24.76
CA LEU A 161 17.20 3.43 -25.01
C LEU A 161 16.00 3.53 -24.08
N SER A 162 15.73 4.73 -23.59
CA SER A 162 14.50 5.05 -22.82
C SER A 162 14.14 6.53 -22.95
N CYS A 163 12.86 6.85 -23.18
CA CYS A 163 12.38 8.24 -23.21
C CYS A 163 11.33 8.55 -22.13
N GLN A 164 10.86 7.52 -21.41
CA GLN A 164 9.77 7.64 -20.44
C GLN A 164 10.27 7.48 -19.01
N ARG A 165 9.65 8.24 -18.11
CA ARG A 165 9.83 8.11 -16.67
C ARG A 165 8.46 8.15 -16.01
N ILE A 166 7.99 6.98 -15.60
CA ILE A 166 6.67 6.79 -15.01
C ILE A 166 6.83 6.85 -13.48
N ALA A 167 5.99 7.62 -12.82
CA ALA A 167 6.00 7.72 -11.36
C ALA A 167 5.54 6.38 -10.74
N GLY A 168 6.21 5.94 -9.67
CA GLY A 168 5.74 4.81 -8.86
C GLY A 168 4.97 5.29 -7.63
N ALA A 169 4.52 4.35 -6.80
CA ALA A 169 3.82 4.66 -5.54
C ALA A 169 4.66 5.46 -4.52
N GLY A 170 5.99 5.52 -4.68
CA GLY A 170 6.90 6.16 -3.73
C GLY A 170 6.90 5.43 -2.39
N GLY A 171 7.17 6.14 -1.29
CA GLY A 171 7.17 5.55 0.04
C GLY A 171 8.33 4.57 0.28
N LEU A 172 8.12 3.62 1.20
CA LEU A 172 9.11 2.63 1.61
C LEU A 172 8.63 1.21 1.32
N PRO A 173 9.54 0.27 0.97
CA PRO A 173 9.20 -1.14 0.79
C PRO A 173 8.46 -1.72 1.99
N VAL A 174 7.27 -2.29 1.79
CA VAL A 174 6.47 -2.88 2.87
C VAL A 174 7.23 -4.00 3.58
N GLY A 175 7.21 -3.97 4.91
CA GLY A 175 7.96 -4.83 5.84
C GLY A 175 9.35 -4.33 6.21
N SER A 176 9.82 -3.23 5.62
CA SER A 176 11.08 -2.58 6.05
C SER A 176 10.93 -1.78 7.36
N GLY A 177 9.70 -1.44 7.74
CA GLY A 177 9.34 -0.70 8.95
C GLY A 177 8.84 -1.58 10.10
N GLY A 178 8.94 -2.91 9.98
CA GLY A 178 8.37 -3.87 10.93
C GLY A 178 6.90 -4.19 10.66
N ARG A 179 6.27 -4.88 11.61
CA ARG A 179 4.88 -5.36 11.52
C ARG A 179 3.99 -4.65 12.54
N ALA A 180 2.74 -4.36 12.17
CA ALA A 180 1.74 -3.77 13.05
C ALA A 180 0.34 -4.39 12.85
N MET A 181 -0.49 -4.33 13.88
CA MET A 181 -1.88 -4.79 13.81
C MET A 181 -2.78 -3.63 13.38
N LEU A 182 -3.40 -3.72 12.20
CA LEU A 182 -4.38 -2.76 11.71
C LEU A 182 -5.76 -3.12 12.26
N MET A 183 -6.31 -2.28 13.13
CA MET A 183 -7.71 -2.38 13.53
C MET A 183 -8.59 -1.96 12.34
N LEU A 184 -9.09 -2.95 11.62
CA LEU A 184 -9.88 -2.75 10.41
C LEU A 184 -11.37 -2.83 10.73
N SER A 185 -12.09 -1.76 10.40
CA SER A 185 -13.54 -1.69 10.49
C SER A 185 -14.16 -1.59 9.09
N GLY A 186 -15.48 -1.73 9.00
CA GLY A 186 -16.22 -1.59 7.75
C GLY A 186 -16.42 -0.15 7.29
N GLY A 187 -15.71 0.82 7.87
CA GLY A 187 -15.81 2.26 7.57
C GLY A 187 -14.65 2.78 6.73
N ILE A 188 -14.75 4.05 6.33
CA ILE A 188 -13.83 4.68 5.36
C ILE A 188 -12.39 4.82 5.88
N ASP A 189 -12.23 5.08 7.17
CA ASP A 189 -10.98 5.65 7.71
C ASP A 189 -9.90 4.59 7.96
N SER A 190 -10.29 3.37 8.38
CA SER A 190 -9.33 2.32 8.74
C SER A 190 -8.61 1.68 7.54
N PRO A 191 -9.23 1.45 6.37
CA PRO A 191 -8.50 1.04 5.17
C PRO A 191 -7.46 2.09 4.73
N VAL A 192 -7.83 3.37 4.80
CA VAL A 192 -6.93 4.49 4.49
C VAL A 192 -5.74 4.53 5.44
N ALA A 193 -5.97 4.32 6.74
CA ALA A 193 -4.89 4.19 7.72
C ALA A 193 -3.96 3.01 7.41
N GLY A 194 -4.52 1.85 7.03
CA GLY A 194 -3.75 0.69 6.58
C GLY A 194 -2.85 1.02 5.39
N TYR A 195 -3.42 1.62 4.33
CA TYR A 195 -2.70 2.09 3.15
C TYR A 195 -1.55 3.04 3.49
N LEU A 196 -1.80 4.04 4.33
CA LEU A 196 -0.77 5.03 4.73
C LEU A 196 0.34 4.41 5.59
N ALA A 197 0.01 3.45 6.45
CA ALA A 197 1.01 2.69 7.21
C ALA A 197 1.89 1.85 6.28
N MET A 198 1.30 1.12 5.33
CA MET A 198 2.03 0.37 4.31
C MET A 198 2.93 1.27 3.45
N LYS A 199 2.47 2.47 3.09
CA LYS A 199 3.27 3.47 2.37
C LYS A 199 4.57 3.84 3.11
N ARG A 200 4.60 3.74 4.44
CA ARG A 200 5.80 3.95 5.28
C ARG A 200 6.56 2.67 5.59
N GLY A 201 6.29 1.59 4.85
CA GLY A 201 7.02 0.34 4.92
C GLY A 201 6.56 -0.59 6.03
N VAL A 202 5.43 -0.31 6.68
CA VAL A 202 4.88 -1.17 7.75
C VAL A 202 4.11 -2.32 7.13
N GLU A 203 4.46 -3.55 7.48
CA GLU A 203 3.65 -4.73 7.19
C GLU A 203 2.43 -4.75 8.12
N VAL A 204 1.22 -4.84 7.58
CA VAL A 204 -0.01 -4.84 8.37
C VAL A 204 -0.65 -6.23 8.40
N GLN A 205 -1.22 -6.59 9.55
CA GLN A 205 -2.19 -7.67 9.66
C GLN A 205 -3.51 -7.06 10.12
N ALA A 206 -4.61 -7.40 9.47
CA ALA A 206 -5.91 -6.83 9.77
C ALA A 206 -6.54 -7.56 10.96
N VAL A 207 -6.96 -6.81 11.97
CA VAL A 207 -7.71 -7.28 13.13
C VAL A 207 -9.12 -6.71 13.03
N HIS A 208 -10.11 -7.57 12.87
CA HIS A 208 -11.50 -7.20 12.72
C HIS A 208 -12.34 -7.79 13.85
N PHE A 209 -13.12 -6.94 14.53
CA PHE A 209 -14.02 -7.35 15.61
C PHE A 209 -15.42 -7.55 15.05
N HIS A 210 -16.01 -8.71 15.32
CA HIS A 210 -17.38 -9.02 14.92
C HIS A 210 -18.18 -9.53 16.12
N SER A 211 -19.51 -9.37 16.07
CA SER A 211 -20.40 -9.67 17.20
C SER A 211 -21.72 -10.29 16.75
N PRO A 212 -21.72 -11.48 16.13
CA PRO A 212 -22.95 -12.17 15.75
C PRO A 212 -23.80 -12.50 17.00
N PRO A 213 -25.14 -12.45 16.93
CA PRO A 213 -25.95 -12.19 15.74
C PRO A 213 -26.15 -10.70 15.42
N TYR A 214 -25.54 -9.79 16.18
CA TYR A 214 -25.75 -8.34 16.03
C TYR A 214 -25.02 -7.73 14.84
N THR A 215 -23.88 -8.29 14.43
CA THR A 215 -23.24 -7.99 13.15
C THR A 215 -23.62 -9.05 12.13
N SER A 216 -24.17 -8.63 10.99
CA SER A 216 -24.47 -9.54 9.88
C SER A 216 -23.21 -10.17 9.24
N PRO A 217 -23.31 -11.37 8.64
CA PRO A 217 -22.22 -11.96 7.85
C PRO A 217 -21.72 -11.03 6.72
N ARG A 218 -22.63 -10.21 6.16
CA ARG A 218 -22.28 -9.19 5.15
C ARG A 218 -21.35 -8.09 5.69
N ALA A 219 -21.45 -7.74 6.97
CA ALA A 219 -20.53 -6.78 7.59
C ALA A 219 -19.10 -7.34 7.68
N LEU A 220 -18.97 -8.62 8.03
CA LEU A 220 -17.69 -9.33 8.01
C LEU A 220 -17.14 -9.45 6.58
N GLN A 221 -17.99 -9.80 5.61
CA GLN A 221 -17.61 -9.86 4.21
C GLN A 221 -17.06 -8.52 3.73
N LYS A 222 -17.76 -7.41 4.03
CA LYS A 222 -17.28 -6.06 3.71
C LYS A 222 -15.86 -5.80 4.25
N ALA A 223 -15.55 -6.22 5.48
CA ALA A 223 -14.21 -6.05 6.03
C ALA A 223 -13.15 -6.91 5.30
N LYS A 224 -13.51 -8.13 4.88
CA LYS A 224 -12.66 -8.97 4.03
C LYS A 224 -12.44 -8.34 2.65
N ASP A 225 -13.50 -7.83 2.02
CA ASP A 225 -13.46 -7.15 0.73
C ASP A 225 -12.56 -5.91 0.77
N LEU A 226 -12.66 -5.10 1.83
CA LEU A 226 -11.75 -3.98 2.08
C LEU A 226 -10.29 -4.44 2.23
N THR A 227 -10.07 -5.61 2.84
CA THR A 227 -8.74 -6.22 2.94
C THR A 227 -8.22 -6.64 1.57
N VAL A 228 -9.06 -7.23 0.71
CA VAL A 228 -8.71 -7.56 -0.69
C VAL A 228 -8.25 -6.31 -1.46
N LYS A 229 -8.93 -5.16 -1.31
CA LYS A 229 -8.48 -3.90 -1.94
C LYS A 229 -7.08 -3.49 -1.47
N LEU A 230 -6.75 -3.73 -0.20
CA LEU A 230 -5.43 -3.44 0.35
C LEU A 230 -4.35 -4.43 -0.09
N THR A 231 -4.69 -5.69 -0.40
CA THR A 231 -3.68 -6.67 -0.86
C THR A 231 -3.03 -6.26 -2.17
N ALA A 232 -3.68 -5.42 -3.00
CA ALA A 232 -3.08 -4.87 -4.23
C ALA A 232 -1.71 -4.18 -4.00
N TYR A 233 -1.42 -3.72 -2.78
CA TYR A 233 -0.18 -3.03 -2.41
C TYR A 233 0.90 -3.95 -1.82
N VAL A 234 0.54 -5.18 -1.42
CA VAL A 234 1.40 -6.07 -0.60
C VAL A 234 1.35 -7.56 -0.97
N GLY A 235 0.43 -7.97 -1.83
CA GLY A 235 0.19 -9.34 -2.26
C GLY A 235 -0.74 -10.12 -1.34
N SER A 236 -0.48 -10.13 -0.03
CA SER A 236 -1.38 -10.75 0.95
C SER A 236 -1.40 -10.01 2.29
N ILE A 237 -2.49 -10.18 3.02
CA ILE A 237 -2.70 -9.66 4.38
C ILE A 237 -3.29 -10.79 5.22
N GLN A 238 -2.72 -11.04 6.39
CA GLN A 238 -3.40 -11.89 7.38
C GLN A 238 -4.58 -11.15 7.96
N PHE A 239 -5.73 -11.80 7.97
CA PHE A 239 -6.99 -11.29 8.50
C PHE A 239 -7.36 -12.09 9.74
N ILE A 240 -7.56 -11.39 10.86
CA ILE A 240 -7.78 -11.96 12.19
C ILE A 240 -9.17 -11.53 12.63
N GLU A 241 -10.08 -12.49 12.68
CA GLU A 241 -11.44 -12.33 13.17
C GLU A 241 -11.46 -12.52 14.68
N VAL A 242 -11.94 -11.49 15.38
CA VAL A 242 -12.02 -11.48 16.83
C VAL A 242 -13.48 -11.61 17.25
N PRO A 243 -13.89 -12.74 17.89
CA PRO A 243 -15.22 -12.88 18.42
C PRO A 243 -15.39 -11.93 19.59
N PHE A 244 -16.38 -11.04 19.50
CA PHE A 244 -16.51 -9.93 20.44
C PHE A 244 -17.91 -9.85 21.10
N THR A 245 -18.84 -10.72 20.73
CA THR A 245 -20.23 -10.74 21.25
C THR A 245 -20.28 -10.79 22.78
N GLU A 246 -19.62 -11.76 23.41
CA GLU A 246 -19.67 -11.95 24.87
C GLU A 246 -19.19 -10.69 25.61
N ILE A 247 -18.09 -10.09 25.13
CA ILE A 247 -17.52 -8.87 25.69
C ILE A 247 -18.51 -7.72 25.58
N GLN A 248 -19.17 -7.56 24.43
CA GLN A 248 -20.15 -6.49 24.23
C GLN A 248 -21.39 -6.66 25.11
N GLU A 249 -21.93 -7.87 25.23
CA GLU A 249 -23.08 -8.17 26.06
C GLU A 249 -22.77 -7.90 27.54
N GLU A 250 -21.60 -8.32 28.00
CA GLU A 250 -21.17 -8.14 29.39
C GLU A 250 -20.92 -6.66 29.72
N ILE A 251 -20.28 -5.91 28.80
CA ILE A 251 -20.16 -4.45 28.92
C ILE A 251 -21.54 -3.80 29.02
N LYS A 252 -22.47 -4.15 28.12
CA LYS A 252 -23.84 -3.60 28.12
C LYS A 252 -24.59 -3.89 29.43
N ARG A 253 -24.34 -5.05 30.04
CA ARG A 253 -24.99 -5.48 31.28
C ARG A 253 -24.55 -4.67 32.50
N VAL A 254 -23.26 -4.34 32.64
CA VAL A 254 -22.72 -3.82 33.91
C VAL A 254 -22.13 -2.41 33.83
N VAL A 255 -21.84 -1.91 32.62
CA VAL A 255 -21.26 -0.58 32.40
C VAL A 255 -22.35 0.44 32.11
N PRO A 256 -22.35 1.61 32.77
CA PRO A 256 -23.31 2.66 32.46
C PRO A 256 -23.24 3.12 31.01
N GLU A 257 -24.41 3.40 30.43
CA GLU A 257 -24.61 3.74 29.01
C GLU A 257 -23.58 4.75 28.46
N GLY A 258 -23.33 5.84 29.19
CA GLY A 258 -22.39 6.88 28.78
C GLY A 258 -20.89 6.47 28.72
N TYR A 259 -20.54 5.26 29.15
CA TYR A 259 -19.17 4.70 29.10
C TYR A 259 -19.05 3.45 28.23
N LEU A 260 -20.16 2.92 27.67
CA LEU A 260 -20.15 1.72 26.84
C LEU A 260 -19.09 1.82 25.75
N MET A 261 -19.15 2.85 24.90
CA MET A 261 -18.18 3.06 23.82
C MET A 261 -16.72 3.13 24.30
N THR A 262 -16.46 3.80 25.43
CA THR A 262 -15.10 3.94 25.97
C THR A 262 -14.57 2.59 26.44
N VAL A 263 -15.36 1.82 27.20
CA VAL A 263 -14.94 0.51 27.71
C VAL A 263 -14.82 -0.51 26.57
N THR A 264 -15.74 -0.49 25.60
CA THR A 264 -15.68 -1.33 24.39
C THR A 264 -14.37 -1.11 23.63
N ARG A 265 -14.00 0.14 23.34
CA ARG A 265 -12.73 0.45 22.65
C ARG A 265 -11.50 0.09 23.47
N ARG A 266 -11.56 0.22 24.81
CA ARG A 266 -10.51 -0.24 25.71
C ARG A 266 -10.30 -1.75 25.61
N MET A 267 -11.37 -2.55 25.59
CA MET A 267 -11.28 -4.01 25.38
C MET A 267 -10.74 -4.37 23.99
N MET A 268 -11.20 -3.71 22.92
CA MET A 268 -10.66 -3.91 21.57
C MET A 268 -9.15 -3.63 21.51
N MET A 269 -8.69 -2.59 22.19
CA MET A 269 -7.27 -2.24 22.23
C MET A 269 -6.44 -3.28 22.99
N ARG A 270 -6.95 -3.80 24.12
CA ARG A 270 -6.30 -4.89 24.87
C ARG A 270 -6.17 -6.17 24.03
N LEU A 271 -7.24 -6.56 23.35
CA LEU A 271 -7.22 -7.72 22.46
C LEU A 271 -6.23 -7.53 21.32
N THR A 272 -6.26 -6.37 20.67
CA THR A 272 -5.33 -6.05 19.57
C THR A 272 -3.87 -6.09 20.05
N ASP A 273 -3.60 -5.60 21.27
CA ASP A 273 -2.25 -5.64 21.85
C ASP A 273 -1.79 -7.07 22.17
N LYS A 274 -2.69 -7.92 22.68
CA LYS A 274 -2.41 -9.37 22.86
C LYS A 274 -2.16 -10.09 21.54
N ILE A 275 -2.96 -9.81 20.52
CA ILE A 275 -2.76 -10.33 19.15
C ILE A 275 -1.41 -9.86 18.60
N ARG A 276 -1.08 -8.58 18.78
CA ARG A 276 0.21 -8.02 18.38
C ARG A 276 1.37 -8.81 19.01
N GLU A 277 1.31 -9.12 20.31
CA GLU A 277 2.34 -9.92 20.98
C GLU A 277 2.51 -11.29 20.33
N GLN A 278 1.39 -12.02 20.13
CA GLN A 278 1.41 -13.33 19.47
C GLN A 278 1.97 -13.28 18.04
N GLN A 279 1.67 -12.20 17.31
CA GLN A 279 2.08 -12.01 15.92
C GLN A 279 3.44 -11.31 15.76
N SER A 280 4.16 -11.08 16.86
CA SER A 280 5.43 -10.34 16.90
C SER A 280 5.36 -8.95 16.25
N GLY A 281 4.23 -8.27 16.41
CA GLY A 281 4.03 -6.90 15.97
C GLY A 281 4.65 -5.88 16.93
N LEU A 282 4.98 -4.70 16.40
CA LEU A 282 5.62 -3.61 17.14
C LEU A 282 4.66 -2.45 17.46
N ALA A 283 3.52 -2.38 16.76
CA ALA A 283 2.58 -1.28 16.87
C ALA A 283 1.15 -1.72 16.56
N ILE A 284 0.20 -0.83 16.88
CA ILE A 284 -1.20 -0.91 16.47
C ILE A 284 -1.46 0.26 15.52
N VAL A 285 -2.20 0.03 14.44
CA VAL A 285 -2.63 1.05 13.48
C VAL A 285 -4.14 1.16 13.55
N ASN A 286 -4.68 2.38 13.61
CA ASN A 286 -6.12 2.60 13.52
C ASN A 286 -6.46 3.84 12.67
N GLY A 287 -7.74 3.96 12.31
CA GLY A 287 -8.28 5.07 11.53
C GLY A 287 -8.86 6.22 12.35
N GLU A 288 -8.34 6.49 13.56
CA GLU A 288 -8.87 7.61 14.37
C GLU A 288 -8.44 8.98 13.80
N SER A 289 -9.40 9.89 13.60
CA SER A 289 -9.19 11.30 13.22
C SER A 289 -9.62 12.24 14.35
N LEU A 290 -8.79 13.22 14.69
CA LEU A 290 -9.06 14.07 15.85
C LEU A 290 -10.29 14.97 15.63
N GLY A 291 -11.29 14.84 16.50
CA GLY A 291 -12.46 15.71 16.50
C GLY A 291 -13.58 15.32 15.53
N GLN A 292 -13.46 14.19 14.82
CA GLN A 292 -14.48 13.73 13.86
C GLN A 292 -15.74 13.17 14.56
N VAL A 293 -15.56 12.41 15.65
CA VAL A 293 -16.67 11.81 16.43
C VAL A 293 -16.39 11.92 17.93
N ALA A 294 -17.43 11.72 18.76
CA ALA A 294 -17.34 11.83 20.21
C ALA A 294 -16.26 10.93 20.85
N SER A 295 -16.02 9.74 20.27
CA SER A 295 -15.00 8.80 20.72
C SER A 295 -13.57 9.17 20.31
N GLN A 296 -13.38 10.24 19.53
CA GLN A 296 -12.10 10.67 18.97
C GLN A 296 -11.72 12.09 19.42
N THR A 297 -12.15 12.49 20.62
CA THR A 297 -11.58 13.65 21.33
C THR A 297 -10.26 13.27 22.01
N LEU A 298 -9.40 14.24 22.34
CA LEU A 298 -8.17 13.96 23.10
C LEU A 298 -8.47 13.26 24.44
N GLN A 299 -9.54 13.67 25.15
CA GLN A 299 -9.94 13.05 26.41
C GLN A 299 -10.34 11.58 26.22
N SER A 300 -11.05 11.27 25.13
CA SER A 300 -11.41 9.89 24.78
C SER A 300 -10.19 9.08 24.38
N MET A 301 -9.32 9.62 23.52
CA MET A 301 -8.08 8.97 23.11
C MET A 301 -7.19 8.65 24.31
N VAL A 302 -6.98 9.59 25.24
CA VAL A 302 -6.23 9.33 26.49
C VAL A 302 -6.89 8.22 27.31
N SER A 303 -8.21 8.29 27.48
CA SER A 303 -8.94 7.28 28.25
C SER A 303 -8.89 5.91 27.60
N ILE A 304 -8.85 5.80 26.27
CA ILE A 304 -8.78 4.51 25.56
C ILE A 304 -7.34 3.98 25.54
N ASN A 305 -6.35 4.84 25.26
CA ASN A 305 -4.95 4.46 25.11
C ASN A 305 -4.32 3.95 26.40
N GLU A 306 -4.80 4.35 27.58
CA GLU A 306 -4.20 3.95 28.87
C GLU A 306 -4.11 2.43 29.07
N VAL A 307 -4.90 1.64 28.35
CA VAL A 307 -4.88 0.18 28.40
C VAL A 307 -3.62 -0.45 27.81
N THR A 308 -2.82 0.30 27.07
CA THR A 308 -1.61 -0.19 26.40
C THR A 308 -0.53 0.87 26.31
N ASN A 309 0.72 0.43 26.45
CA ASN A 309 1.92 1.25 26.20
C ASN A 309 2.46 1.05 24.78
N THR A 310 1.85 0.17 23.99
CA THR A 310 2.23 -0.08 22.61
C THR A 310 2.03 1.18 21.76
N PRO A 311 2.96 1.49 20.84
CA PRO A 311 2.78 2.59 19.90
C PRO A 311 1.50 2.42 19.07
N ILE A 312 0.58 3.39 19.19
CA ILE A 312 -0.62 3.48 18.36
C ILE A 312 -0.40 4.52 17.26
N ILE A 313 -0.24 4.04 16.04
CA ILE A 313 -0.06 4.86 14.85
C ILE A 313 -1.43 5.24 14.31
N ARG A 314 -1.67 6.55 14.17
CA ARG A 314 -2.94 7.13 13.71
C ARG A 314 -2.70 7.96 12.45
N PRO A 315 -2.54 7.34 11.27
CA PRO A 315 -2.10 8.05 10.06
C PRO A 315 -2.98 9.21 9.65
N VAL A 316 -4.28 9.14 9.97
CA VAL A 316 -5.30 10.13 9.59
C VAL A 316 -5.65 11.11 10.72
N VAL A 317 -4.90 11.13 11.83
CA VAL A 317 -5.25 11.90 13.04
C VAL A 317 -5.43 13.40 12.79
N SER A 318 -4.70 13.96 11.84
CA SER A 318 -4.70 15.38 11.48
C SER A 318 -5.34 15.67 10.13
N MET A 319 -5.99 14.68 9.53
CA MET A 319 -6.65 14.81 8.22
C MET A 319 -8.12 15.15 8.42
N ASP A 320 -8.65 16.02 7.57
CA ASP A 320 -10.09 16.22 7.50
C ASP A 320 -10.78 15.07 6.75
N LYS A 321 -12.12 15.06 6.78
CA LYS A 321 -12.89 13.96 6.21
C LYS A 321 -12.77 13.89 4.69
N ASN A 322 -12.63 15.02 4.01
CA ASN A 322 -12.55 15.06 2.55
C ASN A 322 -11.20 14.50 2.09
N GLU A 323 -10.10 14.85 2.77
CA GLU A 323 -8.79 14.27 2.48
C GLU A 323 -8.78 12.74 2.63
N ILE A 324 -9.47 12.20 3.66
CA ILE A 324 -9.61 10.75 3.85
C ILE A 324 -10.45 10.13 2.71
N ILE A 325 -11.55 10.78 2.32
CA ILE A 325 -12.43 10.31 1.22
C ILE A 325 -11.67 10.29 -0.12
N GLU A 326 -10.89 11.31 -0.42
CA GLU A 326 -10.08 11.37 -1.66
C GLU A 326 -9.10 10.20 -1.73
N ILE A 327 -8.45 9.86 -0.60
CA ILE A 327 -7.57 8.69 -0.55
C ILE A 327 -8.39 7.41 -0.70
N ALA A 328 -9.53 7.27 -0.01
CA ALA A 328 -10.39 6.10 -0.10
C ALA A 328 -10.90 5.85 -1.54
N GLN A 329 -11.18 6.90 -2.30
CA GLN A 329 -11.51 6.81 -3.73
C GLN A 329 -10.32 6.35 -4.54
N LYS A 330 -9.15 6.96 -4.32
CA LYS A 330 -7.92 6.61 -5.03
C LYS A 330 -7.52 5.15 -4.83
N ILE A 331 -7.74 4.60 -3.64
CA ILE A 331 -7.39 3.21 -3.30
C ILE A 331 -8.56 2.23 -3.47
N ASP A 332 -9.67 2.69 -4.06
CA ASP A 332 -10.84 1.89 -4.39
C ASP A 332 -11.49 1.18 -3.18
N THR A 333 -11.56 1.88 -2.04
CA THR A 333 -12.20 1.40 -0.81
C THR A 333 -13.47 2.16 -0.44
N LEU A 334 -13.75 3.32 -1.06
CA LEU A 334 -14.89 4.18 -0.68
C LEU A 334 -16.24 3.47 -0.83
N GLU A 335 -16.52 2.93 -2.02
CA GLU A 335 -17.83 2.35 -2.35
C GLU A 335 -18.20 1.18 -1.43
N LEU A 336 -17.24 0.33 -1.08
CA LEU A 336 -17.43 -0.73 -0.09
C LEU A 336 -17.69 -0.15 1.30
N SER A 337 -16.92 0.86 1.70
CA SER A 337 -16.98 1.44 3.05
C SER A 337 -18.31 2.14 3.37
N ILE A 338 -19.01 2.67 2.35
CA ILE A 338 -20.29 3.37 2.53
C ILE A 338 -21.51 2.44 2.54
N GLN A 339 -21.32 1.14 2.26
CA GLN A 339 -22.43 0.18 2.31
C GLN A 339 -23.04 0.12 3.72
N PRO A 340 -24.38 0.12 3.84
CA PRO A 340 -25.11 0.33 5.10
C PRO A 340 -25.18 -0.95 5.96
N PHE A 341 -24.01 -1.50 6.31
CA PHE A 341 -23.88 -2.64 7.20
C PHE A 341 -23.44 -2.20 8.60
N GLU A 342 -23.87 -2.95 9.62
CA GLU A 342 -23.55 -2.63 11.01
C GLU A 342 -22.03 -2.69 11.27
N ASP A 343 -21.51 -1.72 12.03
CA ASP A 343 -20.17 -1.80 12.61
C ASP A 343 -20.29 -2.29 14.06
N CYS A 344 -19.41 -3.23 14.44
CA CYS A 344 -19.30 -3.74 15.81
C CYS A 344 -19.24 -2.59 16.84
N CYS A 345 -18.54 -1.49 16.52
CA CYS A 345 -18.43 -0.34 17.43
C CYS A 345 -19.77 0.38 17.66
N THR A 346 -20.71 0.34 16.71
CA THR A 346 -21.92 1.20 16.74
C THR A 346 -23.19 0.49 17.18
N ILE A 347 -23.22 -0.85 17.16
CA ILE A 347 -24.41 -1.65 17.50
C ILE A 347 -24.98 -1.32 18.88
N PHE A 348 -24.12 -1.12 19.88
CA PHE A 348 -24.52 -0.71 21.23
C PHE A 348 -24.05 0.70 21.57
N ALA A 349 -23.85 1.55 20.55
CA ALA A 349 -23.51 2.94 20.81
C ALA A 349 -24.67 3.63 21.53
N PRO A 350 -24.38 4.36 22.62
CA PRO A 350 -25.41 5.14 23.30
C PRO A 350 -25.84 6.30 22.38
N PRO A 351 -27.10 6.79 22.51
CA PRO A 351 -27.59 7.93 21.72
C PRO A 351 -26.79 9.22 21.98
N ALA A 352 -26.17 9.33 23.17
CA ALA A 352 -25.29 10.44 23.53
C ALA A 352 -23.96 9.93 24.14
N PRO A 353 -22.97 9.55 23.32
CA PRO A 353 -21.66 9.13 23.81
C PRO A 353 -20.93 10.27 24.51
N LYS A 354 -20.17 9.95 25.57
CA LYS A 354 -19.37 10.96 26.26
C LYS A 354 -18.18 11.41 25.44
N THR A 355 -18.11 12.71 25.18
CA THR A 355 -16.96 13.37 24.51
C THR A 355 -15.78 13.61 25.46
N LYS A 356 -16.00 13.55 26.78
CA LYS A 356 -14.96 13.75 27.81
C LYS A 356 -15.04 12.66 28.88
N PRO A 357 -14.76 11.39 28.54
CA PRO A 357 -14.69 10.33 29.54
C PRO A 357 -13.55 10.64 30.52
N LYS A 358 -13.75 10.30 31.80
CA LYS A 358 -12.74 10.38 32.85
C LYS A 358 -12.14 9.00 33.03
N LEU A 359 -10.81 8.92 32.96
CA LEU A 359 -10.06 7.67 33.09
C LEU A 359 -10.43 6.89 34.36
N GLU A 360 -10.45 7.55 35.52
CA GLU A 360 -10.82 6.95 36.81
C GLU A 360 -12.19 6.26 36.79
N LYS A 361 -13.15 6.83 36.05
CA LYS A 361 -14.48 6.24 35.92
C LYS A 361 -14.46 5.02 35.00
N ALA A 362 -13.71 5.07 33.90
CA ALA A 362 -13.54 3.92 33.01
C ALA A 362 -12.94 2.73 33.79
N GLN A 363 -11.85 2.96 34.53
CA GLN A 363 -11.23 1.94 35.40
C GLN A 363 -12.21 1.39 36.45
N LYS A 364 -12.98 2.26 37.11
CA LYS A 364 -13.99 1.84 38.09
C LYS A 364 -15.10 0.98 37.48
N PHE A 365 -15.50 1.24 36.24
CA PHE A 365 -16.51 0.43 35.56
C PHE A 365 -15.92 -0.88 35.05
N GLU A 366 -14.66 -0.87 34.59
CA GLU A 366 -13.94 -2.08 34.19
C GLU A 366 -13.70 -3.05 35.36
N ALA A 367 -13.52 -2.55 36.59
CA ALA A 367 -13.40 -3.39 37.77
C ALA A 367 -14.65 -4.25 38.08
N ARG A 368 -15.76 -4.05 37.34
CA ARG A 368 -16.98 -4.88 37.42
C ARG A 368 -16.98 -6.03 36.42
N LEU A 369 -16.03 -6.04 35.49
CA LEU A 369 -15.89 -7.01 34.42
C LEU A 369 -14.78 -8.00 34.77
N ASP A 370 -14.97 -9.26 34.39
CA ASP A 370 -13.88 -10.25 34.30
C ASP A 370 -13.04 -9.97 33.05
N VAL A 371 -12.28 -8.87 33.06
CA VAL A 371 -11.52 -8.41 31.88
C VAL A 371 -10.57 -9.48 31.36
N ASP A 372 -9.82 -10.11 32.25
CA ASP A 372 -8.82 -11.11 31.85
C ASP A 372 -9.48 -12.37 31.28
N GLY A 373 -10.49 -12.92 31.96
CA GLY A 373 -11.20 -14.11 31.46
C GLY A 373 -11.94 -13.85 30.16
N LEU A 374 -12.54 -12.66 29.99
CA LEU A 374 -13.16 -12.24 28.73
C LEU A 374 -12.15 -12.14 27.58
N ILE A 375 -10.96 -11.58 27.84
CA ILE A 375 -9.89 -11.51 26.85
C ILE A 375 -9.42 -12.91 26.49
N GLU A 376 -9.18 -13.78 27.46
CA GLU A 376 -8.72 -15.15 27.23
C GLU A 376 -9.70 -15.94 26.36
N ARG A 377 -11.00 -15.85 26.64
CA ARG A 377 -12.04 -16.52 25.85
C ARG A 377 -12.11 -15.98 24.42
N ALA A 378 -12.04 -14.67 24.22
CA ALA A 378 -12.01 -14.07 22.89
C ALA A 378 -10.73 -14.45 22.12
N MET A 379 -9.56 -14.51 22.79
CA MET A 379 -8.30 -14.95 22.20
C MET A 379 -8.31 -16.43 21.81
N ALA A 380 -9.04 -17.28 22.56
CA ALA A 380 -9.19 -18.70 22.23
C ALA A 380 -10.08 -18.95 21.01
N GLY A 381 -10.98 -18.01 20.69
CA GLY A 381 -11.91 -18.09 19.56
C GLY A 381 -11.46 -17.35 18.29
N LEU A 382 -10.19 -16.91 18.21
CA LEU A 382 -9.69 -16.20 17.03
C LEU A 382 -9.73 -17.09 15.78
N VAL A 383 -10.18 -16.53 14.66
CA VAL A 383 -10.05 -17.16 13.34
C VAL A 383 -9.06 -16.36 12.51
N ILE A 384 -7.98 -17.01 12.07
CA ILE A 384 -6.92 -16.38 11.28
C ILE A 384 -6.94 -16.96 9.87
N SER A 385 -7.06 -16.09 8.87
CA SER A 385 -6.99 -16.44 7.46
C SER A 385 -5.97 -15.56 6.72
N GLU A 386 -5.47 -16.02 5.57
CA GLU A 386 -4.67 -15.19 4.66
C GLU A 386 -5.55 -14.75 3.50
N ILE A 387 -5.67 -13.44 3.28
CA ILE A 387 -6.35 -12.85 2.13
C ILE A 387 -5.29 -12.42 1.12
N LYS A 388 -5.47 -12.78 -0.15
CA LYS A 388 -4.54 -12.53 -1.27
C LYS A 388 -5.14 -11.58 -2.30
N THR A 389 -4.28 -11.06 -3.19
CA THR A 389 -4.73 -10.29 -4.35
C THR A 389 -5.56 -11.17 -5.27
N GLY A 390 -6.79 -10.75 -5.55
CA GLY A 390 -7.68 -11.45 -6.47
C GLY A 390 -8.61 -12.46 -5.80
N ASP A 391 -8.47 -12.71 -4.48
CA ASP A 391 -9.50 -13.41 -3.71
C ASP A 391 -10.82 -12.67 -3.95
N SER A 392 -11.79 -13.40 -4.48
CA SER A 392 -12.94 -12.78 -5.12
C SER A 392 -13.92 -12.17 -4.11
N LEU A 393 -14.56 -11.09 -4.55
CA LEU A 393 -15.72 -10.45 -3.92
C LEU A 393 -17.00 -11.32 -4.05
N GLU A 394 -16.93 -12.46 -4.76
CA GLU A 394 -18.06 -13.26 -5.23
C GLU A 394 -17.97 -14.77 -4.87
N GLU A 395 -16.80 -15.43 -4.83
CA GLU A 395 -16.70 -16.88 -4.51
C GLU A 395 -17.13 -17.17 -3.05
N GLN A 396 -16.95 -16.22 -2.13
CA GLN A 396 -17.46 -16.33 -0.76
C GLN A 396 -18.99 -16.24 -0.69
N GLN A 397 -19.66 -15.72 -1.72
CA GLN A 397 -21.13 -15.80 -1.82
C GLN A 397 -21.55 -17.24 -2.19
N GLU A 398 -20.89 -17.91 -3.13
CA GLU A 398 -21.27 -19.27 -3.52
C GLU A 398 -20.97 -20.31 -2.43
N GLU A 399 -19.84 -20.21 -1.73
CA GLU A 399 -19.54 -21.12 -0.60
C GLU A 399 -20.50 -20.90 0.58
N ALA A 400 -20.78 -19.64 0.95
CA ALA A 400 -21.70 -19.35 2.04
C ALA A 400 -23.16 -19.71 1.72
N PHE A 401 -23.58 -19.79 0.45
CA PHE A 401 -24.92 -20.24 0.09
C PHE A 401 -25.02 -21.77 -0.07
N SER A 402 -23.91 -22.45 -0.38
CA SER A 402 -23.89 -23.91 -0.51
C SER A 402 -23.86 -24.65 0.83
N GLU A 403 -23.36 -24.03 1.91
CA GLU A 403 -23.42 -24.62 3.26
C GLU A 403 -24.82 -24.56 3.92
N PHE A 404 -25.78 -23.84 3.33
CA PHE A 404 -27.17 -23.77 3.81
C PHE A 404 -28.18 -24.54 2.93
N LEU A 405 -27.71 -25.30 1.93
CA LEU A 405 -28.49 -26.25 1.13
C LEU A 405 -28.10 -27.69 1.48
#